data_AF-A0A7S0CV97-F1
#
_entry.id   AF-A0A7S0CV97-F1
#
_cell.length_a   1.000
_cell.length_b   1.000
_cell.length_c   1.000
_cell.angle_alpha   90.00
_cell.angle_beta   90.00
_cell.angle_gamma   90.00
#
_symmetry.space_group_name_H-M   'P 1'
#
loop_
_entity.id
_entity.type
_entity.pdbx_description
1 polymer ?
#
loop_
_entity_poly.entity_id
_entity_poly.type
_entity_poly.pdbx_seq_one_letter_code
_entity_poly.pdbx_strand_id
1 'polypeptide(L)'
;SMYVIDGEIRTKKLRETLGLDTIIPAGVLINQLKAFKSKLDTLSDAKSNLKVRESYQSALNLQVPRLYEGLTRHLENQESRESICAQLGPIPSIFLGDLFVSPSNAAMQVALDARPYLYVIPNSIASFKKLLKALGVRDRFLAQDYAEVLDSIQDEYKSQSVPEKRAELSIQIAQYLYDHSTSLGNPPYLPSETNIMVLATKMYFNDAPWLQDEEK
;
A
#
# COMPACT_ATOMS: atom_id res chain seq x y z
N SER A 1 -4.98 11.28 -34.63
CA SER A 1 -5.80 10.39 -33.78
C SER A 1 -5.99 9.06 -34.50
N MET A 2 -5.43 7.98 -33.96
CA MET A 2 -5.64 6.62 -34.50
C MET A 2 -5.92 5.68 -33.33
N TYR A 3 -7.18 5.65 -32.91
CA TYR A 3 -7.67 4.60 -32.01
C TYR A 3 -8.44 3.60 -32.88
N VAL A 4 -8.13 2.32 -32.74
CA VAL A 4 -9.00 1.27 -33.25
C VAL A 4 -10.19 1.20 -32.29
N ILE A 5 -11.37 1.33 -32.89
CA ILE A 5 -12.71 1.26 -32.29
C ILE A 5 -12.81 -0.06 -31.50
N ASP A 6 -13.48 -0.05 -30.33
CA ASP A 6 -13.76 -1.21 -29.47
C ASP A 6 -14.39 -2.38 -30.27
N GLY A 7 -13.53 -3.20 -30.87
CA GLY A 7 -13.90 -4.36 -31.67
C GLY A 7 -12.90 -5.48 -31.41
N GLU A 8 -13.40 -6.67 -31.07
CA GLU A 8 -12.56 -7.85 -30.91
C GLU A 8 -11.93 -8.23 -32.26
N ILE A 9 -10.63 -7.93 -32.44
CA ILE A 9 -9.88 -8.36 -33.63
C ILE A 9 -9.58 -9.85 -33.49
N ARG A 10 -10.42 -10.68 -34.13
CA ARG A 10 -10.32 -12.15 -34.08
C ARG A 10 -9.29 -12.72 -35.07
N THR A 11 -8.77 -11.92 -36.00
CA THR A 11 -7.94 -12.39 -37.11
C THR A 11 -6.45 -12.34 -36.80
N LYS A 12 -5.78 -13.50 -36.79
CA LYS A 12 -4.36 -13.67 -36.42
C LYS A 12 -3.39 -12.83 -37.26
N LYS A 13 -3.59 -12.77 -38.58
CA LYS A 13 -2.74 -12.00 -39.51
C LYS A 13 -2.84 -10.48 -39.30
N LEU A 14 -4.03 -10.00 -38.93
CA LEU A 14 -4.26 -8.58 -38.62
C LEU A 14 -3.62 -8.21 -37.27
N ARG A 15 -3.62 -9.14 -36.32
CA ARG A 15 -2.93 -8.99 -35.03
C ARG A 15 -1.42 -8.91 -35.18
N GLU A 16 -0.83 -9.76 -36.02
CA GLU A 16 0.60 -9.69 -36.36
C GLU A 16 0.96 -8.38 -37.06
N THR A 17 0.12 -7.90 -37.99
CA THR A 17 0.39 -6.68 -38.77
C THR A 17 0.23 -5.40 -37.93
N LEU A 18 -0.66 -5.40 -36.94
CA LEU A 18 -0.86 -4.30 -35.99
C LEU A 18 0.12 -4.33 -34.81
N GLY A 19 1.00 -5.34 -34.72
CA GLY A 19 1.88 -5.55 -33.58
C GLY A 19 1.16 -5.97 -32.30
N LEU A 20 -0.08 -6.46 -32.38
CA LEU A 20 -0.85 -6.95 -31.23
C LEU A 20 -0.29 -8.25 -30.63
N ASP A 21 0.57 -8.96 -31.38
CA ASP A 21 1.36 -10.10 -30.89
C ASP A 21 2.79 -9.71 -30.50
N THR A 22 3.13 -8.42 -30.53
CA THR A 22 4.40 -7.93 -29.97
C THR A 22 4.27 -7.78 -28.46
N ILE A 23 5.28 -8.23 -27.73
CA ILE A 23 5.35 -8.10 -26.28
C ILE A 23 5.19 -6.61 -25.95
N ILE A 24 4.07 -6.23 -25.31
CA ILE A 24 3.77 -4.83 -24.98
C ILE A 24 4.98 -4.26 -24.22
N PRO A 25 5.65 -3.20 -24.71
CA PRO A 25 6.83 -2.67 -24.05
C PRO A 25 6.55 -2.32 -22.59
N ALA A 26 7.49 -2.64 -21.70
CA ALA A 26 7.35 -2.38 -20.27
C ALA A 26 6.96 -0.91 -19.97
N GLY A 27 7.48 0.05 -20.74
CA GLY A 27 7.11 1.47 -20.61
C GLY A 27 5.63 1.76 -20.84
N VAL A 28 4.96 1.05 -21.76
CA VAL A 28 3.52 1.22 -22.01
C VAL A 28 2.71 0.65 -20.85
N LEU A 29 3.11 -0.52 -20.33
CA LEU A 29 2.47 -1.14 -19.16
C LEU A 29 2.57 -0.26 -17.91
N ILE A 30 3.73 0.34 -17.68
CA ILE A 30 3.97 1.29 -16.59
C ILE A 30 3.09 2.53 -16.74
N ASN A 31 3.01 3.10 -17.95
CA ASN A 31 2.18 4.29 -18.20
C ASN A 31 0.70 4.00 -18.04
N GLN A 32 0.23 2.82 -18.47
CA GLN A 32 -1.14 2.37 -18.22
C GLN A 32 -1.42 2.28 -16.72
N LEU A 33 -0.51 1.67 -15.94
CA LEU A 33 -0.67 1.57 -14.49
C LEU A 33 -0.69 2.94 -13.81
N LYS A 34 0.18 3.87 -14.23
CA LYS A 34 0.18 5.27 -13.76
C LYS A 34 -1.13 6.00 -14.09
N ALA A 35 -1.65 5.81 -15.30
CA ALA A 35 -2.92 6.39 -15.72
C ALA A 35 -4.13 5.79 -14.97
N PHE A 36 -4.07 4.49 -14.67
CA PHE A 36 -5.08 3.81 -13.85
C PHE A 36 -5.11 4.38 -12.43
N LYS A 37 -3.92 4.55 -11.82
CA LYS A 37 -3.76 5.17 -10.50
C LYS A 37 -4.32 6.59 -10.48
N SER A 38 -3.89 7.47 -11.38
CA SER A 38 -4.34 8.88 -11.37
C SER A 38 -5.85 9.02 -11.51
N LYS A 39 -6.47 8.20 -12.38
CA LYS A 39 -7.93 8.14 -12.48
C LYS A 39 -8.60 7.63 -11.20
N LEU A 40 -8.04 6.62 -10.54
CA LEU A 40 -8.57 6.13 -9.27
C LEU A 40 -8.51 7.21 -8.18
N ASP A 41 -7.40 7.94 -8.09
CA ASP A 41 -7.22 9.05 -7.14
C ASP A 41 -8.28 10.14 -7.40
N THR A 42 -8.47 10.55 -8.67
CA THR A 42 -9.52 11.54 -9.02
C THR A 42 -10.95 11.08 -8.72
N LEU A 43 -11.21 9.77 -8.79
CA LEU A 43 -12.51 9.17 -8.46
C LEU A 43 -12.68 8.97 -6.95
N SER A 44 -11.60 8.97 -6.18
CA SER A 44 -11.65 8.92 -4.71
C SER A 44 -12.03 10.29 -4.13
N ASP A 45 -11.50 11.37 -4.71
CA ASP A 45 -11.76 12.75 -4.27
C ASP A 45 -13.14 13.27 -4.71
N ALA A 46 -13.59 12.85 -5.89
CA ALA A 46 -14.92 13.15 -6.35
C ALA A 46 -15.92 12.24 -5.63
N LYS A 47 -16.85 12.81 -4.85
CA LYS A 47 -18.05 12.12 -4.31
C LYS A 47 -19.02 11.63 -5.41
N SER A 48 -18.51 11.27 -6.58
CA SER A 48 -19.26 10.99 -7.80
C SER A 48 -19.55 9.49 -7.92
N ASN A 49 -20.86 9.18 -7.98
CA ASN A 49 -21.47 7.90 -8.35
C ASN A 49 -20.68 6.64 -7.97
N LEU A 50 -20.98 6.06 -6.81
CA LEU A 50 -20.49 4.76 -6.34
C LEU A 50 -20.46 3.68 -7.45
N LYS A 51 -21.48 3.66 -8.32
CA LYS A 51 -21.58 2.76 -9.49
C LYS A 51 -20.45 2.93 -10.51
N VAL A 52 -20.00 4.16 -10.77
CA VAL A 52 -18.90 4.43 -11.70
C VAL A 52 -17.58 3.93 -11.10
N ARG A 53 -17.39 4.14 -9.79
CA ARG A 53 -16.23 3.62 -9.06
C ARG A 53 -16.20 2.09 -9.06
N GLU A 54 -17.31 1.44 -8.75
CA GLU A 54 -17.42 -0.03 -8.76
C GLU A 54 -17.15 -0.63 -10.15
N SER A 55 -17.67 0.01 -11.21
CA SER A 55 -17.40 -0.40 -12.59
C SER A 55 -15.92 -0.23 -12.95
N TYR A 56 -15.30 0.88 -12.56
CA TYR A 56 -13.88 1.13 -12.79
C TYR A 56 -12.98 0.20 -11.98
N GLN A 57 -13.33 -0.09 -10.72
CA GLN A 57 -12.64 -1.08 -9.89
C GLN A 57 -12.76 -2.48 -10.46
N SER A 58 -13.93 -2.85 -10.98
CA SER A 58 -14.11 -4.13 -11.67
C SER A 58 -13.20 -4.24 -12.89
N ALA A 59 -13.07 -3.15 -13.67
CA ALA A 59 -12.13 -3.10 -14.78
C ALA A 59 -10.67 -3.20 -14.30
N LEU A 60 -10.29 -2.50 -13.23
CA LEU A 60 -8.94 -2.57 -12.64
C LEU A 60 -8.60 -3.99 -12.17
N ASN A 61 -9.51 -4.65 -11.47
CA ASN A 61 -9.34 -6.02 -10.99
C ASN A 61 -9.10 -7.02 -12.13
N LEU A 62 -9.63 -6.76 -13.34
CA LEU A 62 -9.40 -7.59 -14.51
C LEU A 62 -8.10 -7.22 -15.25
N GLN A 63 -7.79 -5.93 -15.38
CA GLN A 63 -6.68 -5.46 -16.20
C GLN A 63 -5.34 -5.47 -15.45
N VAL A 64 -5.30 -5.09 -14.17
CA VAL A 64 -4.04 -4.98 -13.40
C VAL A 64 -3.29 -6.32 -13.34
N PRO A 65 -3.92 -7.48 -13.07
CA PRO A 65 -3.23 -8.76 -13.13
C PRO A 65 -2.61 -9.06 -14.51
N ARG A 66 -3.28 -8.67 -15.61
CA ARG A 66 -2.75 -8.83 -16.97
C ARG A 66 -1.54 -7.92 -17.22
N LEU A 67 -1.57 -6.70 -16.69
CA LEU A 67 -0.42 -5.78 -16.73
C LEU A 67 0.76 -6.36 -15.94
N TYR A 68 0.52 -6.90 -14.75
CA TYR A 68 1.54 -7.56 -13.95
C TYR A 68 2.10 -8.81 -14.61
N GLU A 69 1.27 -9.60 -15.28
CA GLU A 69 1.72 -10.74 -16.08
C GLU A 69 2.65 -10.27 -17.23
N GLY A 70 2.26 -9.21 -17.94
CA GLY A 70 3.09 -8.57 -18.97
C GLY A 70 4.43 -8.07 -18.42
N LEU A 71 4.40 -7.36 -17.29
CA LEU A 71 5.62 -6.88 -16.62
C LEU A 71 6.49 -8.04 -16.14
N THR A 72 5.89 -9.13 -15.65
CA THR A 72 6.61 -10.31 -15.20
C THR A 72 7.39 -10.99 -16.33
N ARG A 73 6.85 -11.00 -17.56
CA ARG A 73 7.60 -11.50 -18.73
C ARG A 73 8.85 -10.67 -19.04
N HIS A 74 8.79 -9.36 -18.79
CA HIS A 74 9.94 -8.46 -19.00
C HIS A 74 10.98 -8.51 -17.89
N LEU A 75 10.71 -9.17 -16.76
CA LEU A 75 11.68 -9.31 -15.67
C LEU A 75 12.86 -10.23 -16.00
N GLU A 76 12.75 -11.06 -17.04
CA GLU A 76 13.86 -11.90 -17.51
C GLU A 76 15.02 -11.06 -18.06
N ASN A 77 14.71 -9.88 -18.60
CA ASN A 77 15.70 -8.94 -19.12
C ASN A 77 16.15 -7.97 -18.02
N GLN A 78 17.46 -7.95 -17.72
CA GLN A 78 18.02 -7.12 -16.66
C GLN A 78 17.76 -5.61 -16.87
N GLU A 79 17.97 -5.09 -18.09
CA GLU A 79 17.73 -3.67 -18.41
C GLU A 79 16.25 -3.28 -18.24
N SER A 80 15.35 -4.16 -18.65
CA SER A 80 13.91 -3.92 -18.51
C SER A 80 13.49 -3.96 -17.05
N ARG A 81 14.04 -4.91 -16.27
CA ARG A 81 13.83 -4.99 -14.82
C ARG A 81 14.27 -3.70 -14.13
N GLU A 82 15.47 -3.20 -14.42
CA GLU A 82 15.98 -1.96 -13.83
C GLU A 82 15.09 -0.76 -14.17
N SER A 83 14.66 -0.65 -15.44
CA SER A 83 13.72 0.40 -15.85
C SER A 83 12.36 0.30 -15.14
N ILE A 84 11.82 -0.90 -14.96
CA ILE A 84 10.58 -1.15 -14.23
C ILE A 84 10.73 -0.73 -12.77
N CYS A 85 11.81 -1.17 -12.10
CA CYS A 85 12.05 -0.86 -10.69
C CYS A 85 12.27 0.65 -10.48
N ALA A 86 13.03 1.30 -11.37
CA ALA A 86 13.27 2.74 -11.31
C ALA A 86 11.99 3.57 -11.48
N GLN A 87 11.05 3.11 -12.30
CA GLN A 87 9.81 3.85 -12.58
C GLN A 87 8.64 3.51 -11.66
N LEU A 88 8.53 2.25 -11.18
CA LEU A 88 7.44 1.79 -10.32
C LEU A 88 7.81 1.72 -8.84
N GLY A 89 9.09 1.66 -8.50
CA GLY A 89 9.57 1.70 -7.12
C GLY A 89 9.16 2.96 -6.35
N PRO A 90 9.38 4.19 -6.88
CA PRO A 90 9.08 5.41 -6.14
C PRO A 90 7.60 5.80 -6.13
N ILE A 91 6.74 5.09 -6.85
CA ILE A 91 5.32 5.44 -7.03
C ILE A 91 4.47 4.34 -6.40
N PRO A 92 3.29 4.67 -5.83
CA PRO A 92 2.31 3.66 -5.45
C PRO A 92 1.90 2.83 -6.65
N SER A 93 2.47 1.63 -6.77
CA SER A 93 2.38 0.77 -7.94
C SER A 93 1.72 -0.58 -7.64
N ILE A 94 1.55 -0.90 -6.35
CA ILE A 94 0.95 -2.15 -5.89
C ILE A 94 -0.55 -1.96 -5.72
N PHE A 95 -1.35 -2.67 -6.50
CA PHE A 95 -2.80 -2.58 -6.45
C PHE A 95 -3.38 -3.59 -5.46
N LEU A 96 -4.09 -3.11 -4.43
CA LEU A 96 -4.70 -3.95 -3.40
C LEU A 96 -6.19 -4.27 -3.67
N GLY A 97 -6.74 -3.79 -4.78
CA GLY A 97 -8.14 -3.97 -5.19
C GLY A 97 -8.96 -2.69 -5.09
N ASP A 98 -8.69 -1.87 -4.08
CA ASP A 98 -9.39 -0.62 -3.80
C ASP A 98 -8.49 0.62 -3.92
N LEU A 99 -7.19 0.46 -3.69
CA LEU A 99 -6.18 1.53 -3.79
C LEU A 99 -4.82 1.01 -4.28
N PHE A 100 -3.94 1.96 -4.65
CA PHE A 100 -2.55 1.71 -4.99
C PHE A 100 -1.65 2.12 -3.81
N VAL A 101 -0.76 1.22 -3.40
CA VAL A 101 0.21 1.47 -2.32
C VAL A 101 1.64 1.42 -2.82
N SER A 102 2.53 2.14 -2.11
CA SER A 102 3.97 2.05 -2.32
C SER A 102 4.46 0.63 -2.00
N PRO A 103 5.41 0.08 -2.78
CA PRO A 103 5.98 -1.24 -2.49
C PRO A 103 6.56 -1.38 -1.08
N SER A 104 7.10 -0.29 -0.51
CA SER A 104 7.63 -0.22 0.85
C SER A 104 6.60 -0.51 1.94
N ASN A 105 5.33 -0.16 1.68
CA ASN A 105 4.22 -0.24 2.61
C ASN A 105 3.40 -1.52 2.42
N ALA A 106 3.85 -2.42 1.54
CA ALA A 106 3.18 -3.69 1.26
C ALA A 106 4.08 -4.88 1.61
N ALA A 107 3.49 -5.91 2.22
CA ALA A 107 4.16 -7.17 2.50
C ALA A 107 3.30 -8.38 2.14
N MET A 108 3.94 -9.49 1.79
CA MET A 108 3.26 -10.76 1.50
C MET A 108 2.49 -11.29 2.72
N GLN A 109 3.05 -11.08 3.91
CA GLN A 109 2.47 -11.50 5.18
C GLN A 109 2.68 -10.39 6.21
N VAL A 110 1.68 -10.18 7.05
CA VAL A 110 1.74 -9.24 8.18
C VAL A 110 1.42 -9.98 9.46
N ALA A 111 2.10 -9.63 10.55
CA ALA A 111 1.82 -10.19 11.88
C ALA A 111 0.67 -9.43 12.57
N LEU A 112 0.63 -8.12 12.33
CA LEU A 112 -0.37 -7.18 12.82
C LEU A 112 -0.90 -6.34 11.67
N ASP A 113 -2.22 -6.16 11.59
CA ASP A 113 -2.87 -5.29 10.60
C ASP A 113 -2.74 -3.83 11.04
N ALA A 114 -1.92 -3.05 10.33
CA ALA A 114 -1.64 -1.66 10.65
C ALA A 114 -2.10 -0.69 9.56
N ARG A 115 -3.28 -0.96 8.97
CA ARG A 115 -3.91 -0.07 8.00
C ARG A 115 -4.20 1.31 8.60
N PRO A 116 -4.02 2.40 7.81
CA PRO A 116 -3.66 2.48 6.40
C PRO A 116 -2.16 2.67 6.17
N TYR A 117 -1.30 2.31 7.12
CA TYR A 117 0.15 2.52 7.02
C TYR A 117 0.86 1.32 6.40
N LEU A 118 0.53 0.11 6.87
CA LEU A 118 1.08 -1.15 6.36
C LEU A 118 -0.03 -2.05 5.82
N TYR A 119 0.23 -2.69 4.68
CA TYR A 119 -0.75 -3.48 3.95
C TYR A 119 -0.26 -4.89 3.65
N VAL A 120 -1.21 -5.82 3.66
CA VAL A 120 -1.02 -7.20 3.20
C VAL A 120 -1.40 -7.33 1.73
N ILE A 121 -0.56 -8.02 0.95
CA ILE A 121 -0.83 -8.31 -0.46
C ILE A 121 -2.02 -9.28 -0.57
N PRO A 122 -3.08 -8.94 -1.35
CA PRO A 122 -4.21 -9.84 -1.54
C PRO A 122 -3.84 -11.02 -2.45
N ASN A 123 -4.56 -12.13 -2.28
CA ASN A 123 -4.33 -13.37 -3.04
C ASN A 123 -4.41 -13.20 -4.56
N SER A 124 -5.16 -12.19 -5.04
CA SER A 124 -5.33 -11.89 -6.47
C SER A 124 -4.00 -11.53 -7.17
N ILE A 125 -3.09 -10.87 -6.46
CA ILE A 125 -1.78 -10.48 -7.00
C ILE A 125 -0.61 -11.22 -6.33
N ALA A 126 -0.88 -12.01 -5.29
CA ALA A 126 0.12 -12.82 -4.60
C ALA A 126 0.80 -13.88 -5.50
N SER A 127 0.23 -14.20 -6.67
CA SER A 127 0.85 -15.06 -7.69
C SER A 127 2.06 -14.40 -8.36
N PHE A 128 2.11 -13.07 -8.44
CA PHE A 128 3.19 -12.30 -9.09
C PHE A 128 4.37 -12.02 -8.15
N LYS A 129 4.76 -13.00 -7.32
CA LYS A 129 5.80 -12.81 -6.28
C LYS A 129 7.11 -12.27 -6.82
N LYS A 130 7.54 -12.72 -8.00
CA LYS A 130 8.79 -12.28 -8.64
C LYS A 130 8.77 -10.78 -8.94
N LEU A 131 7.67 -10.28 -9.50
CA LEU A 131 7.49 -8.85 -9.78
C LEU A 131 7.41 -8.04 -8.50
N LEU A 132 6.58 -8.47 -7.55
CA LEU A 132 6.40 -7.76 -6.28
C LEU A 132 7.74 -7.64 -5.53
N LYS A 133 8.52 -8.73 -5.44
CA LYS A 133 9.87 -8.68 -4.84
C LYS A 133 10.83 -7.78 -5.61
N ALA A 134 10.77 -7.79 -6.94
CA ALA A 134 11.61 -6.90 -7.75
C ALA A 134 11.30 -5.42 -7.49
N LEU A 135 10.02 -5.09 -7.27
CA LEU A 135 9.55 -3.75 -6.93
C LEU A 135 9.87 -3.33 -5.48
N GLY A 136 10.34 -4.24 -4.63
CA GLY A 136 10.68 -3.96 -3.23
C GLY A 136 9.64 -4.40 -2.20
N VAL A 137 8.60 -5.14 -2.61
CA VAL A 137 7.64 -5.75 -1.67
C VAL A 137 8.35 -6.81 -0.85
N ARG A 138 8.25 -6.69 0.47
CA ARG A 138 8.91 -7.58 1.43
C ARG A 138 8.05 -8.81 1.73
N ASP A 139 8.68 -9.89 2.17
CA ASP A 139 7.93 -11.08 2.61
C ASP A 139 7.17 -10.78 3.92
N ARG A 140 7.81 -10.08 4.85
CA ARG A 140 7.26 -9.64 6.14
C ARG A 140 7.83 -8.28 6.53
N PHE A 141 7.06 -7.53 7.31
CA PHE A 141 7.55 -6.32 7.97
C PHE A 141 8.45 -6.65 9.17
N LEU A 142 9.43 -5.79 9.40
CA LEU A 142 10.30 -5.79 10.56
C LEU A 142 9.68 -4.97 11.69
N ALA A 143 10.16 -5.15 12.91
CA ALA A 143 9.74 -4.34 14.06
C ALA A 143 9.92 -2.84 13.79
N GLN A 144 10.98 -2.46 13.05
CA GLN A 144 11.22 -1.06 12.70
C GLN A 144 10.09 -0.45 11.85
N ASP A 145 9.49 -1.21 10.94
CA ASP A 145 8.38 -0.70 10.11
C ASP A 145 7.17 -0.33 10.97
N TYR A 146 6.90 -1.16 11.98
CA TYR A 146 5.82 -0.91 12.94
C TYR A 146 6.12 0.28 13.85
N ALA A 147 7.39 0.48 14.24
CA ALA A 147 7.80 1.69 14.97
C ALA A 147 7.61 2.95 14.11
N GLU A 148 7.97 2.91 12.84
CA GLU A 148 7.76 4.01 11.89
C GLU A 148 6.27 4.36 11.70
N VAL A 149 5.36 3.40 11.89
CA VAL A 149 3.91 3.69 11.92
C VAL A 149 3.54 4.59 13.11
N LEU A 150 4.09 4.33 14.29
CA LEU A 150 3.83 5.14 15.47
C LEU A 150 4.36 6.57 15.29
N ASP A 151 5.55 6.70 14.71
CA ASP A 151 6.13 7.99 14.35
C ASP A 151 5.26 8.70 13.29
N SER A 152 4.77 7.98 12.29
CA SER A 152 3.87 8.55 11.26
C SER A 152 2.55 9.07 11.84
N ILE A 153 1.95 8.33 12.79
CA ILE A 153 0.73 8.78 13.50
C ILE A 153 1.05 10.04 14.33
N GLN A 154 2.18 10.06 15.02
CA GLN A 154 2.62 11.23 15.77
C GLN A 154 2.89 12.43 14.86
N ASP A 155 3.47 12.25 13.69
CA ASP A 155 3.71 13.33 12.73
C ASP A 155 2.42 13.86 12.09
N GLU A 156 1.44 12.99 11.86
CA GLU A 156 0.13 13.34 11.30
C GLU A 156 -0.70 14.21 12.26
N TYR A 157 -0.75 13.83 13.53
CA TYR A 157 -1.60 14.50 14.53
C TYR A 157 -0.82 15.46 15.45
N LYS A 158 0.50 15.30 15.59
CA LYS A 158 1.38 16.11 16.45
C LYS A 158 0.83 16.24 17.87
N SER A 159 0.44 17.45 18.26
CA SER A 159 -0.15 17.76 19.57
C SER A 159 -1.68 17.72 19.57
N GLN A 160 -2.31 17.20 18.52
CA GLN A 160 -3.75 17.06 18.41
C GLN A 160 -4.21 15.68 18.89
N SER A 161 -5.48 15.63 19.29
CA SER A 161 -6.14 14.38 19.69
C SER A 161 -6.29 13.47 18.48
N VAL A 162 -5.72 12.27 18.61
CA VAL A 162 -5.77 11.19 17.64
C VAL A 162 -7.14 10.51 17.72
N PRO A 163 -7.75 10.11 16.59
CA PRO A 163 -8.99 9.34 16.61
C PRO A 163 -8.83 8.04 17.41
N GLU A 164 -9.88 7.63 18.11
CA GLU A 164 -9.87 6.43 18.98
C GLU A 164 -9.32 5.18 18.26
N LYS A 165 -9.77 4.92 17.03
CA LYS A 165 -9.26 3.79 16.22
C LYS A 165 -7.75 3.84 15.96
N ARG A 166 -7.18 5.04 15.84
CA ARG A 166 -5.74 5.26 15.64
C ARG A 166 -4.99 5.07 16.96
N ALA A 167 -5.56 5.52 18.07
CA ALA A 167 -5.01 5.30 19.40
C ALA A 167 -4.97 3.79 19.76
N GLU A 168 -6.07 3.07 19.54
CA GLU A 168 -6.14 1.61 19.73
C GLU A 168 -5.08 0.88 18.89
N LEU A 169 -4.93 1.26 17.63
CA LEU A 169 -3.90 0.70 16.76
C LEU A 169 -2.49 0.97 17.30
N SER A 170 -2.21 2.20 17.77
CA SER A 170 -0.92 2.54 18.37
C SER A 170 -0.58 1.66 19.57
N ILE A 171 -1.57 1.39 20.44
CA ILE A 171 -1.40 0.51 21.59
C ILE A 171 -1.10 -0.93 21.14
N GLN A 172 -1.86 -1.46 20.17
CA GLN A 172 -1.63 -2.81 19.63
C GLN A 172 -0.24 -2.96 19.00
N ILE A 173 0.19 -1.96 18.23
CA ILE A 173 1.52 -1.92 17.64
C ILE A 173 2.58 -1.91 18.75
N ALA A 174 2.43 -1.07 19.76
CA ALA A 174 3.37 -1.00 20.87
C ALA A 174 3.48 -2.33 21.62
N GLN A 175 2.36 -2.97 21.96
CA GLN A 175 2.34 -4.29 22.59
C GLN A 175 3.08 -5.31 21.72
N TYR A 176 2.75 -5.38 20.43
CA TYR A 176 3.44 -6.26 19.49
C TYR A 176 4.95 -6.03 19.46
N LEU A 177 5.39 -4.77 19.45
CA LEU A 177 6.81 -4.41 19.47
C LEU A 177 7.49 -4.84 20.76
N TYR A 178 6.89 -4.59 21.92
CA TYR A 178 7.49 -4.97 23.21
C TYR A 178 7.50 -6.49 23.44
N ASP A 179 6.52 -7.21 22.92
CA ASP A 179 6.46 -8.67 23.02
C ASP A 179 7.49 -9.38 22.11
N HIS A 180 7.84 -8.77 20.97
CA HIS A 180 8.61 -9.43 19.91
C HIS A 180 9.95 -8.78 19.59
N SER A 181 10.29 -7.63 20.19
CA SER A 181 11.57 -6.95 19.97
C SER A 181 12.30 -6.66 21.27
N THR A 182 13.55 -7.11 21.34
CA THR A 182 14.41 -6.98 22.53
C THR A 182 15.11 -5.62 22.64
N SER A 183 15.09 -4.81 21.58
CA SER A 183 15.69 -3.48 21.57
C SER A 183 15.01 -2.57 20.55
N LEU A 184 13.98 -1.83 20.98
CA LEU A 184 13.58 -0.62 20.28
C LEU A 184 14.67 0.42 20.55
N GLY A 185 15.35 0.90 19.51
CA GLY A 185 16.44 1.88 19.67
C GLY A 185 15.96 3.16 20.35
N ASN A 186 14.74 3.60 20.03
CA ASN A 186 14.06 4.72 20.67
C ASN A 186 12.71 4.25 21.25
N PRO A 187 12.31 4.78 22.42
CA PRO A 187 11.00 4.52 22.98
C PRO A 187 9.91 5.05 22.04
N PRO A 188 8.84 4.28 21.77
CA PRO A 188 7.79 4.68 20.85
C PRO A 188 6.91 5.81 21.41
N TYR A 189 6.17 6.48 20.52
CA TYR A 189 5.06 7.34 20.91
C TYR A 189 3.81 6.51 21.17
N LEU A 190 3.09 6.83 22.24
CA LEU A 190 1.84 6.19 22.66
C LEU A 190 0.75 7.25 22.87
N PRO A 191 -0.53 6.89 22.75
CA PRO A 191 -1.63 7.81 23.06
C PRO A 191 -1.76 8.03 24.58
N SER A 192 -1.86 9.29 25.00
CA SER A 192 -2.18 9.69 26.37
C SER A 192 -3.67 9.52 26.68
N GLU A 193 -4.09 9.81 27.92
CA GLU A 193 -5.51 9.87 28.32
C GLU A 193 -6.34 10.83 27.44
N THR A 194 -5.70 11.90 26.93
CA THR A 194 -6.32 12.86 26.01
C THR A 194 -6.20 12.47 24.53
N ASN A 195 -5.79 11.23 24.25
CA ASN A 195 -5.49 10.67 22.93
C ASN A 195 -4.42 11.45 22.16
N ILE A 196 -3.45 12.06 22.84
CA ILE A 196 -2.32 12.74 22.18
C ILE A 196 -1.12 11.81 22.18
N MET A 197 -0.41 11.71 21.05
CA MET A 197 0.81 10.91 20.96
C MET A 197 1.93 11.55 21.78
N VAL A 198 2.35 10.89 22.86
CA VAL A 198 3.44 11.32 23.73
C VAL A 198 4.47 10.20 23.84
N LEU A 199 5.73 10.57 23.94
CA LEU A 199 6.83 9.61 24.09
C LEU A 199 6.60 8.75 25.34
N ALA A 200 6.72 7.43 25.21
CA ALA A 200 6.45 6.48 26.31
C ALA A 200 7.25 6.81 27.59
N THR A 201 8.49 7.33 27.46
CA THR A 201 9.34 7.73 28.60
C THR A 201 8.77 8.91 29.41
N LYS A 202 7.88 9.71 28.82
CA LYS A 202 7.24 10.85 29.50
C LYS A 202 5.88 10.50 30.10
N MET A 203 5.46 9.24 29.96
CA MET A 203 4.18 8.76 30.45
C MET A 203 4.34 8.03 31.78
N TYR A 204 3.30 8.10 32.60
CA TYR A 204 3.14 7.29 33.80
C TYR A 204 1.97 6.35 33.57
N PHE A 205 2.10 5.11 34.03
CA PHE A 205 0.97 4.20 34.08
C PHE A 205 0.09 4.60 35.27
N ASN A 206 -1.22 4.79 35.04
CA ASN A 206 -2.17 5.07 36.12
C ASN A 206 -2.49 3.76 36.85
N ASP A 207 -1.61 3.33 37.75
CA ASP A 207 -1.76 2.15 38.60
C ASP A 207 -2.75 2.35 39.75
N ALA A 208 -3.16 3.60 40.01
CA ALA A 208 -4.08 3.98 41.07
C ALA A 208 -5.22 4.89 40.58
N PRO A 209 -6.11 4.42 39.68
CA PRO A 209 -7.19 5.23 39.12
C PRO A 209 -8.17 5.78 40.18
N TRP A 210 -8.28 5.12 41.33
CA TRP A 210 -9.15 5.51 42.44
C TRP A 210 -8.73 6.81 43.16
N LEU A 211 -7.50 7.30 42.96
CA LEU A 211 -7.05 8.57 43.57
C LEU A 211 -7.57 9.81 42.83
N GLN A 212 -8.13 9.67 41.63
CA GLN A 212 -8.59 10.80 40.83
C GLN A 212 -9.94 11.38 41.30
N ASP A 213 -10.68 10.68 42.15
CA ASP A 213 -11.98 11.12 42.68
C ASP A 213 -11.86 12.00 43.95
N GLU A 214 -10.65 12.22 44.49
CA GLU A 214 -10.45 12.93 45.77
C GLU A 214 -10.21 14.46 45.65
N GLU A 215 -10.11 15.02 44.43
CA GLU A 215 -9.85 16.47 44.21
C GLU A 215 -11.02 17.24 43.56
N LYS A 216 -12.27 17.00 43.98
CA LYS A 216 -13.43 17.87 43.62
C LYS A 216 -13.82 18.84 44.72
#